data_AF-A0A3P6RZM3-F1
#
_entry.id   AF-A0A3P6RZM3-F1
#
_cell.length_a   1.000
_cell.length_b   1.000
_cell.length_c   1.000
_cell.angle_alpha   90.00
_cell.angle_beta   90.00
_cell.angle_gamma   90.00
#
_symmetry.space_group_name_H-M   'P 1'
#
loop_
_entity.id
_entity.type
_entity.pdbx_description
1 polymer ?
#
loop_
_entity_poly.entity_id
_entity_poly.type
_entity_poly.pdbx_seq_one_letter_code
_entity_poly.pdbx_strand_id
1 'polypeptide(L)'
;DAAAIRATFAGLWSINGGDAVTEKLIKNAIAHPSRFVLKPQLEGGGGNFYGEKMAEKLKSMEKEELGAFILMERIQPLVVENYLLRAMQPPQLANVVSELGVYGYALGDRGMAEVRQGGHLLRTKSEEVDEVIAKECATNPLTTYFIARLGRLVIAPEFREELPLEQLSLTVLFFMNYFERSHQ
;
A
#
# COMPACT_ATOMS: atom_id res chain seq x y z
N ASP A 1 -22.80 -2.36 4.81
CA ASP A 1 -21.81 -2.49 3.71
C ASP A 1 -21.12 -1.17 3.37
N ALA A 2 -21.83 -0.13 2.91
CA ALA A 2 -21.20 1.15 2.55
C ALA A 2 -20.39 1.82 3.69
N ALA A 3 -20.85 1.70 4.94
CA ALA A 3 -20.12 2.21 6.11
C ALA A 3 -18.80 1.46 6.36
N ALA A 4 -18.79 0.14 6.18
CA ALA A 4 -17.59 -0.68 6.36
C ALA A 4 -16.54 -0.37 5.28
N ILE A 5 -16.97 -0.18 4.04
CA ILE A 5 -16.08 0.26 2.94
C ILE A 5 -15.51 1.65 3.23
N ARG A 6 -16.36 2.59 3.65
CA ARG A 6 -15.91 3.96 3.96
C ARG A 6 -14.88 4.00 5.09
N ALA A 7 -14.99 3.09 6.07
CA ALA A 7 -14.05 2.99 7.17
C ALA A 7 -12.64 2.58 6.74
N THR A 8 -12.46 2.00 5.54
CA THR A 8 -11.12 1.62 5.03
C THR A 8 -10.44 2.73 4.23
N PHE A 9 -11.12 3.86 3.99
CA PHE A 9 -10.56 4.93 3.17
C PHE A 9 -9.68 5.86 4.01
N ALA A 10 -8.44 6.06 3.58
CA ALA A 10 -7.63 7.20 4.01
C ALA A 10 -8.13 8.48 3.32
N GLY A 11 -7.65 9.64 3.77
CA GLY A 11 -7.91 10.90 3.08
C GLY A 11 -7.46 10.87 1.62
N LEU A 12 -8.35 11.20 0.70
CA LEU A 12 -8.13 11.25 -0.74
C LEU A 12 -8.71 12.55 -1.28
N TRP A 13 -7.89 13.33 -1.98
CA TRP A 13 -8.27 14.66 -2.46
C TRP A 13 -7.82 14.92 -3.89
N SER A 14 -8.75 15.39 -4.71
CA SER A 14 -8.40 16.00 -6.00
C SER A 14 -7.70 17.33 -5.78
N ILE A 15 -6.70 17.64 -6.59
CA ILE A 15 -5.93 18.88 -6.50
C ILE A 15 -6.00 19.74 -7.78
N ASN A 16 -6.87 19.39 -8.72
CA ASN A 16 -7.09 20.14 -9.96
C ASN A 16 -8.09 21.30 -9.83
N GLY A 17 -8.68 21.50 -8.65
CA GLY A 17 -9.62 22.58 -8.37
C GLY A 17 -8.91 23.93 -8.21
N GLY A 18 -9.47 24.99 -8.80
CA GLY A 18 -9.00 26.37 -8.60
C GLY A 18 -9.62 27.07 -7.39
N ASP A 19 -10.24 26.33 -6.48
CA ASP A 19 -10.93 26.87 -5.32
C ASP A 19 -10.00 27.02 -4.10
N ALA A 20 -10.42 27.87 -3.15
CA ALA A 20 -9.63 28.19 -1.97
C ALA A 20 -9.35 26.97 -1.06
N VAL A 21 -10.18 25.93 -1.11
CA VAL A 21 -9.98 24.70 -0.32
C VAL A 21 -8.82 23.91 -0.92
N THR A 22 -8.79 23.75 -2.23
CA THR A 22 -7.70 23.07 -2.95
C THR A 22 -6.37 23.80 -2.76
N GLU A 23 -6.33 25.13 -2.87
CA GLU A 23 -5.10 25.89 -2.63
C GLU A 23 -4.60 25.74 -1.18
N LYS A 24 -5.51 25.75 -0.20
CA LYS A 24 -5.16 25.54 1.20
C LYS A 24 -4.63 24.12 1.45
N LEU A 25 -5.21 23.12 0.79
CA LEU A 25 -4.78 21.73 0.88
C LEU A 25 -3.36 21.57 0.31
N ILE A 26 -3.08 22.13 -0.88
CA ILE A 26 -1.74 22.09 -1.48
C ILE A 26 -0.72 22.78 -0.58
N LYS A 27 -1.04 23.96 -0.04
CA LYS A 27 -0.17 24.67 0.93
C LYS A 27 0.10 23.84 2.18
N ASN A 28 -0.92 23.16 2.72
CA ASN A 28 -0.79 22.26 3.86
C ASN A 28 0.11 21.05 3.53
N ALA A 29 -0.04 20.46 2.34
CA ALA A 29 0.78 19.35 1.88
C ALA A 29 2.25 19.75 1.71
N ILE A 30 2.51 20.95 1.21
CA ILE A 30 3.86 21.51 1.09
C ILE A 30 4.47 21.79 2.48
N ALA A 31 3.69 22.28 3.44
CA ALA A 31 4.17 22.59 4.78
C ALA A 31 4.41 21.34 5.65
N HIS A 32 3.66 20.26 5.41
CA HIS A 32 3.74 19.02 6.17
C HIS A 32 3.87 17.79 5.26
N PRO A 33 4.98 17.67 4.52
CA PRO A 33 5.11 16.68 3.45
C PRO A 33 5.15 15.23 3.94
N SER A 34 5.46 14.99 5.23
CA SER A 34 5.39 13.66 5.84
C SER A 34 3.97 13.14 6.05
N ARG A 35 2.94 13.97 5.90
CA ARG A 35 1.54 13.59 6.09
C ARG A 35 0.83 13.16 4.81
N PHE A 36 1.46 13.35 3.66
CA PHE A 36 0.81 13.14 2.37
C PHE A 36 1.70 12.33 1.42
N VAL A 37 1.05 11.77 0.42
CA VAL A 37 1.67 11.12 -0.73
C VAL A 37 1.00 11.69 -1.98
N LEU A 38 1.79 12.15 -2.94
CA LEU A 38 1.29 12.57 -4.24
C LEU A 38 1.42 11.39 -5.21
N LYS A 39 0.28 10.95 -5.75
CA LYS A 39 0.23 9.79 -6.64
C LYS A 39 -0.13 10.23 -8.05
N PRO A 40 0.71 9.96 -9.07
CA PRO A 40 0.27 10.04 -10.45
C PRO A 40 -0.73 8.91 -10.76
N GLN A 41 -1.48 9.04 -11.85
CA GLN A 41 -2.36 7.99 -12.36
C GLN A 41 -1.55 6.86 -13.05
N LEU A 42 -0.66 6.18 -12.32
CA LEU A 42 0.16 5.07 -12.80
C LEU A 42 -0.10 3.79 -12.01
N GLU A 43 0.10 2.64 -12.65
CA GLU A 43 0.04 1.31 -12.04
C GLU A 43 1.44 0.75 -11.76
N GLY A 44 1.54 -0.23 -10.84
CA GLY A 44 2.77 -1.04 -10.68
C GLY A 44 3.70 -0.65 -9.54
N GLY A 45 3.35 0.32 -8.70
CA GLY A 45 4.04 0.55 -7.41
C GLY A 45 5.30 1.42 -7.44
N GLY A 46 5.55 2.14 -8.54
CA GLY A 46 6.60 3.16 -8.63
C GLY A 46 6.07 4.45 -9.24
N GLY A 47 6.63 5.59 -8.79
CA GLY A 47 6.29 6.93 -9.30
C GLY A 47 5.52 7.82 -8.31
N ASN A 48 5.36 7.39 -7.05
CA ASN A 48 4.74 8.23 -6.03
C ASN A 48 5.78 9.21 -5.49
N PHE A 49 5.35 10.43 -5.17
CA PHE A 49 6.22 11.42 -4.54
C PHE A 49 5.91 11.49 -3.05
N TYR A 50 6.97 11.43 -2.24
CA TYR A 50 6.93 11.46 -0.78
C TYR A 50 7.81 12.59 -0.25
N GLY A 51 7.51 13.08 0.95
CA GLY A 51 8.39 13.98 1.67
C GLY A 51 8.73 15.24 0.87
N GLU A 52 9.98 15.69 0.95
CA GLU A 52 10.43 16.91 0.26
C GLU A 52 10.26 16.83 -1.25
N LYS A 53 10.47 15.66 -1.87
CA LYS A 53 10.27 15.47 -3.33
C LYS A 53 8.82 15.76 -3.73
N MET A 54 7.86 15.39 -2.88
CA MET A 54 6.45 15.73 -3.08
C MET A 54 6.22 17.23 -3.01
N ALA A 55 6.77 17.91 -2.00
CA ALA A 55 6.64 19.35 -1.84
C ALA A 55 7.27 20.13 -2.99
N GLU A 56 8.46 19.72 -3.45
CA GLU A 56 9.14 20.28 -4.61
C GLU A 56 8.33 20.08 -5.90
N LYS A 57 7.76 18.89 -6.09
CA LYS A 57 6.89 18.62 -7.25
C LYS A 57 5.64 19.49 -7.21
N LEU A 58 4.98 19.64 -6.06
CA LEU A 58 3.81 20.52 -5.89
C LEU A 58 4.12 22.00 -6.14
N LYS A 59 5.33 22.47 -5.79
CA LYS A 59 5.77 23.85 -6.04
C LYS A 59 6.09 24.13 -7.51
N SER A 60 6.49 23.11 -8.26
CA SER A 60 6.93 23.25 -9.66
C SER A 60 5.85 22.94 -10.70
N MET A 61 4.71 22.38 -10.27
CA MET A 61 3.61 22.04 -11.19
C MET A 61 2.76 23.25 -11.58
N GLU A 62 2.43 23.32 -12.87
CA GLU A 62 1.41 24.24 -13.38
C GLU A 62 0.00 23.71 -13.08
N LYS A 63 -1.02 24.58 -13.14
CA LYS A 63 -2.41 24.21 -12.80
C LYS A 63 -2.95 23.07 -13.65
N GLU A 64 -2.54 23.03 -14.92
CA GLU A 64 -2.95 22.03 -15.90
C GLU A 64 -2.37 20.64 -15.57
N GLU A 65 -1.22 20.57 -14.91
CA GLU A 65 -0.56 19.30 -14.55
C GLU A 65 -1.19 18.64 -13.33
N LEU A 66 -1.82 19.43 -12.44
CA LEU A 66 -2.44 18.94 -11.20
C LEU A 66 -3.51 17.88 -11.44
N GLY A 67 -4.18 17.90 -12.60
CA GLY A 67 -5.17 16.90 -13.01
C GLY A 67 -4.61 15.48 -13.16
N ALA A 68 -3.28 15.34 -13.36
CA ALA A 68 -2.64 14.03 -13.48
C ALA A 68 -2.33 13.36 -12.13
N PHE A 69 -2.64 14.03 -11.01
CA PHE A 69 -2.26 13.58 -9.67
C PHE A 69 -3.43 13.59 -8.70
N ILE A 70 -3.33 12.75 -7.68
CA ILE A 70 -4.18 12.78 -6.49
C ILE A 70 -3.31 12.94 -5.25
N LEU A 71 -3.77 13.75 -4.30
CA LEU A 71 -3.15 13.84 -2.99
C LEU A 71 -3.83 12.85 -2.06
N MET A 72 -3.04 12.00 -1.41
CA MET A 72 -3.52 11.01 -0.46
C MET A 72 -2.87 11.24 0.91
N GLU A 73 -3.60 10.98 1.97
CA GLU A 73 -3.06 10.91 3.33
C GLU A 73 -2.05 9.77 3.43
N ARG A 74 -0.88 10.06 3.99
CA ARG A 74 0.14 9.03 4.24
C ARG A 74 -0.28 8.20 5.44
N ILE A 75 -0.56 6.92 5.19
CA ILE A 75 -0.81 5.93 6.23
C ILE A 75 0.48 5.74 7.03
N GLN A 76 0.36 5.72 8.36
CA GLN A 76 1.45 5.47 9.31
C GLN A 76 1.30 4.03 9.85
N PRO A 77 1.90 3.03 9.19
CA PRO A 77 1.77 1.63 9.62
C PRO A 77 2.53 1.38 10.93
N LEU A 78 2.17 0.29 11.61
CA LEU A 78 2.95 -0.20 12.74
C LEU A 78 4.32 -0.69 12.26
N VAL A 79 5.37 -0.20 12.92
CA VAL A 79 6.75 -0.65 12.71
C VAL A 79 7.04 -1.81 13.65
N VAL A 80 7.56 -2.90 13.10
CA VAL A 80 7.91 -4.11 13.86
C VAL A 80 9.32 -4.53 13.45
N GLU A 81 10.12 -5.04 14.39
CA GLU A 81 11.44 -5.59 14.08
C GLU A 81 11.28 -7.00 13.47
N ASN A 82 11.97 -7.26 12.36
CA ASN A 82 11.93 -8.57 11.69
C ASN A 82 13.20 -8.82 10.86
N TYR A 83 13.42 -10.08 10.46
CA TYR A 83 14.50 -10.45 9.57
C TYR A 83 14.09 -10.38 8.10
N LEU A 84 14.83 -9.61 7.30
CA LEU A 84 14.75 -9.60 5.85
C LEU A 84 15.75 -10.60 5.27
N LEU A 85 15.23 -11.56 4.51
CA LEU A 85 16.02 -12.59 3.83
C LEU A 85 16.01 -12.32 2.32
N ARG A 86 17.20 -12.18 1.72
CA ARG A 86 17.38 -12.02 0.27
C ARG A 86 18.40 -13.03 -0.24
N ALA A 87 18.15 -13.55 -1.45
CA ALA A 87 19.04 -14.54 -2.05
C ALA A 87 20.47 -13.99 -2.14
N MET A 88 21.45 -14.82 -1.75
CA MET A 88 22.88 -14.47 -1.76
C MET A 88 23.25 -13.28 -0.86
N GLN A 89 22.39 -12.89 0.09
CA GLN A 89 22.67 -11.86 1.10
C GLN A 89 22.52 -12.45 2.50
N PRO A 90 23.31 -12.00 3.49
CA PRO A 90 23.09 -12.41 4.87
C PRO A 90 21.71 -11.94 5.37
N PRO A 91 21.07 -12.67 6.30
CA PRO A 91 19.89 -12.17 6.99
C PRO A 91 20.12 -10.78 7.60
N GLN A 92 19.16 -9.88 7.43
CA GLN A 92 19.23 -8.52 7.98
C GLN A 92 18.12 -8.31 8.99
N LEU A 93 18.47 -8.07 10.25
CA LEU A 93 17.52 -7.57 11.24
C LEU A 93 17.20 -6.11 10.92
N ALA A 94 15.93 -5.77 10.77
CA ALA A 94 15.50 -4.43 10.41
C ALA A 94 14.11 -4.11 10.99
N ASN A 95 13.86 -2.81 11.16
CA ASN A 95 12.50 -2.30 11.35
C ASN A 95 11.75 -2.39 10.02
N VAL A 96 10.59 -3.03 10.05
CA VAL A 96 9.79 -3.29 8.85
C VAL A 96 8.36 -2.81 9.02
N VAL A 97 7.74 -2.52 7.88
CA VAL A 97 6.31 -2.23 7.75
C VAL A 97 5.71 -3.19 6.74
N SER A 98 4.45 -3.57 6.97
CA SER A 98 3.75 -4.54 6.13
C SER A 98 2.47 -3.98 5.53
N GLU A 99 2.16 -4.42 4.31
CA GLU A 99 0.95 -4.08 3.56
C GLU A 99 0.19 -5.36 3.21
N LEU A 100 -1.07 -5.44 3.64
CA LEU A 100 -1.96 -6.57 3.38
C LEU A 100 -2.75 -6.34 2.09
N GLY A 101 -2.47 -7.15 1.08
CA GLY A 101 -3.32 -7.31 -0.10
C GLY A 101 -4.30 -8.47 0.09
N VAL A 102 -5.57 -8.25 -0.22
CA VAL A 102 -6.61 -9.29 -0.20
C VAL A 102 -7.07 -9.53 -1.63
N TYR A 103 -7.00 -10.78 -2.09
CA TYR A 103 -7.46 -11.12 -3.44
C TYR A 103 -8.97 -11.35 -3.44
N GLY A 104 -9.65 -10.79 -4.42
CA GLY A 104 -11.06 -11.05 -4.71
C GLY A 104 -11.25 -11.43 -6.17
N TYR A 105 -12.24 -12.26 -6.45
CA TYR A 105 -12.69 -12.54 -7.81
C TYR A 105 -14.20 -12.39 -7.88
N ALA A 106 -14.66 -11.87 -9.02
CA ALA A 106 -16.06 -11.73 -9.35
C ALA A 106 -16.32 -12.42 -10.69
N LEU A 107 -17.21 -13.41 -10.73
CA LEU A 107 -17.58 -14.14 -11.95
C LEU A 107 -19.10 -14.18 -12.09
N GLY A 108 -19.61 -13.73 -13.23
CA GLY A 108 -21.02 -13.84 -13.58
C GLY A 108 -21.46 -12.74 -14.55
N ASP A 109 -22.75 -12.74 -14.86
CA ASP A 109 -23.36 -11.75 -15.74
C ASP A 109 -23.58 -10.42 -15.02
N ARG A 110 -23.85 -9.36 -15.79
CA ARG A 110 -24.12 -8.01 -15.27
C ARG A 110 -25.19 -8.05 -14.18
N GLY A 111 -24.82 -7.66 -12.96
CA GLY A 111 -25.71 -7.62 -11.81
C GLY A 111 -25.90 -8.95 -11.07
N MET A 112 -25.29 -10.04 -11.54
CA MET A 112 -25.38 -11.38 -10.94
C MET A 112 -24.00 -12.02 -10.75
N ALA A 113 -22.97 -11.22 -10.50
CA ALA A 113 -21.63 -11.73 -10.27
C ALA A 113 -21.53 -12.42 -8.90
N GLU A 114 -21.03 -13.64 -8.90
CA GLU A 114 -20.55 -14.29 -7.69
C GLU A 114 -19.24 -13.63 -7.27
N VAL A 115 -19.21 -13.02 -6.08
CA VAL A 115 -18.03 -12.36 -5.51
C VAL A 115 -17.48 -13.22 -4.38
N ARG A 116 -16.19 -13.55 -4.44
CA ARG A 116 -15.50 -14.35 -3.41
C ARG A 116 -14.10 -13.82 -3.13
N GLN A 117 -13.62 -14.08 -1.91
CA GLN A 117 -12.22 -13.86 -1.54
C GLN A 117 -11.35 -15.04 -2.01
N GLY A 118 -10.24 -14.75 -2.69
CA GLY A 118 -9.31 -15.72 -3.27
C GLY A 118 -8.01 -15.90 -2.48
N GLY A 119 -7.90 -15.35 -1.26
CA GLY A 119 -6.70 -15.40 -0.43
C GLY A 119 -6.16 -14.01 -0.08
N HIS A 120 -4.90 -13.95 0.32
CA HIS A 120 -4.21 -12.71 0.68
C HIS A 120 -2.70 -12.81 0.43
N LEU A 121 -2.05 -11.65 0.33
CA LEU A 121 -0.61 -11.48 0.22
C LEU A 121 -0.19 -10.40 1.22
N LEU A 122 0.73 -10.72 2.12
CA LEU A 122 1.38 -9.73 2.98
C LEU A 122 2.73 -9.38 2.38
N ARG A 123 2.92 -8.11 2.02
CA ARG A 123 4.21 -7.59 1.53
C ARG A 123 4.87 -6.81 2.65
N THR A 124 6.14 -7.08 2.91
CA THR A 124 6.91 -6.44 3.98
C THR A 124 8.12 -5.75 3.39
N LYS A 125 8.41 -4.55 3.88
CA LYS A 125 9.56 -3.74 3.46
C LYS A 125 10.23 -3.12 4.69
N SER A 126 11.49 -2.71 4.54
CA SER A 126 12.15 -1.86 5.53
C SER A 126 11.36 -0.56 5.70
N GLU A 127 11.25 -0.09 6.94
CA GLU A 127 10.63 1.20 7.28
C GLU A 127 11.22 2.36 6.47
N GLU A 128 12.53 2.32 6.21
CA GLU A 128 13.29 3.38 5.55
C GLU A 128 12.96 3.53 4.06
N VAL A 129 12.22 2.58 3.47
CA VAL A 129 11.94 2.54 2.04
C VAL A 129 10.51 2.98 1.77
N ASP A 130 10.35 4.09 1.04
CA ASP A 130 9.04 4.65 0.69
C ASP A 130 8.34 3.88 -0.44
N GLU A 131 9.05 3.51 -1.51
CA GLU A 131 8.48 2.81 -2.66
C GLU A 131 8.58 1.28 -2.56
N VAL A 132 7.70 0.59 -3.28
CA VAL A 132 7.69 -0.87 -3.36
C VAL A 132 7.85 -1.26 -4.83
N ILE A 133 9.09 -1.27 -5.30
CA ILE A 133 9.39 -1.77 -6.64
C ILE A 133 9.41 -3.30 -6.55
N ALA A 134 8.79 -3.99 -7.51
CA ALA A 134 8.74 -5.45 -7.56
C ALA A 134 10.13 -6.15 -7.49
N LYS A 135 11.21 -5.41 -7.72
CA LYS A 135 12.61 -5.87 -7.58
C LYS A 135 13.15 -5.81 -6.15
N GLU A 136 12.60 -4.95 -5.30
CA GLU A 136 13.08 -4.69 -3.94
C GLU A 136 12.28 -5.44 -2.88
N CYS A 137 11.06 -5.88 -3.22
CA CYS A 137 10.38 -6.88 -2.44
C CYS A 137 11.20 -8.17 -2.45
N ALA A 138 11.44 -8.72 -1.27
CA ALA A 138 11.35 -10.17 -1.15
C ALA A 138 9.90 -10.54 -1.51
N THR A 139 9.59 -10.68 -2.81
CA THR A 139 8.44 -11.47 -3.23
C THR A 139 8.77 -12.83 -2.71
N ASN A 140 8.20 -13.19 -1.56
CA ASN A 140 8.71 -14.34 -0.86
C ASN A 140 7.86 -15.56 -1.22
N PRO A 141 8.29 -16.41 -2.17
CA PRO A 141 7.67 -17.72 -2.30
C PRO A 141 7.88 -18.58 -1.03
N LEU A 142 8.78 -18.18 -0.10
CA LEU A 142 8.97 -18.79 1.22
C LEU A 142 8.23 -18.07 2.38
N THR A 143 7.85 -16.77 2.30
CA THR A 143 6.94 -16.13 3.30
C THR A 143 5.49 -16.51 3.02
N THR A 144 5.20 -17.08 1.84
CA THR A 144 3.88 -17.66 1.54
C THR A 144 3.51 -18.82 2.50
N TYR A 145 4.48 -19.36 3.27
CA TYR A 145 4.19 -20.32 4.35
C TYR A 145 3.82 -19.70 5.71
N PHE A 146 3.92 -18.37 5.87
CA PHE A 146 3.40 -17.67 7.05
C PHE A 146 1.92 -17.29 6.91
N ILE A 147 1.20 -17.89 5.96
CA ILE A 147 -0.25 -17.95 6.01
C ILE A 147 -0.62 -19.16 6.86
N ALA A 148 -1.13 -18.86 8.06
CA ALA A 148 -1.72 -19.80 9.00
C ALA A 148 -2.60 -20.85 8.29
N ARG A 149 -2.06 -22.05 8.12
CA ARG A 149 -2.84 -23.26 7.92
C ARG A 149 -2.59 -24.18 9.11
N LEU A 150 -3.51 -24.09 10.07
CA LEU A 150 -3.76 -25.08 11.12
C LEU A 150 -2.50 -25.67 11.80
N GLY A 151 -1.93 -24.91 12.72
CA GLY A 151 -1.49 -25.48 14.00
C GLY A 151 -0.15 -26.23 14.06
N ARG A 152 0.79 -26.07 13.12
CA ARG A 152 2.20 -26.48 13.35
C ARG A 152 3.21 -25.54 12.70
N LEU A 153 4.06 -24.97 13.56
CA LEU A 153 5.26 -24.23 13.23
C LEU A 153 6.42 -25.23 13.10
N VAL A 154 7.03 -25.33 11.93
CA VAL A 154 8.36 -25.96 11.79
C VAL A 154 9.31 -24.86 11.36
N ILE A 155 9.89 -24.20 12.35
CA ILE A 155 11.11 -23.41 12.18
C ILE A 155 12.24 -24.43 12.02
N ALA A 156 13.15 -24.21 11.05
CA ALA A 156 14.44 -24.89 11.05
C ALA A 156 15.06 -24.79 12.47
N PRO A 157 15.77 -25.80 12.98
CA PRO A 157 15.79 -26.18 14.40
C PRO A 157 16.37 -25.19 15.43
N GLU A 158 16.68 -23.95 15.05
CA GLU A 158 17.62 -23.08 15.75
C GLU A 158 17.02 -21.79 16.35
N PHE A 159 15.74 -21.46 16.11
CA PHE A 159 15.10 -20.28 16.71
C PHE A 159 13.72 -20.60 17.26
N ARG A 160 13.56 -20.49 18.58
CA ARG A 160 12.36 -20.88 19.32
C ARG A 160 11.98 -19.77 20.31
N GLU A 161 11.27 -18.75 19.83
CA GLU A 161 10.45 -17.90 20.70
C GLU A 161 9.12 -17.58 19.99
N GLU A 162 8.03 -17.74 20.72
CA GLU A 162 6.64 -17.62 20.25
C GLU A 162 6.14 -16.18 20.50
N LEU A 163 5.59 -15.51 19.48
CA LEU A 163 4.96 -14.19 19.63
C LEU A 163 3.42 -14.29 19.54
N PRO A 164 2.68 -13.63 20.44
CA PRO A 164 1.22 -13.68 20.49
C PRO A 164 0.53 -12.86 19.38
N LEU A 165 -0.60 -13.39 18.90
CA LEU A 165 -1.38 -12.94 17.73
C LEU A 165 -2.10 -11.58 17.86
N GLU A 166 -2.05 -10.92 19.02
CA GLU A 166 -2.85 -9.71 19.30
C GLU A 166 -2.25 -8.39 18.77
N GLN A 167 -1.08 -8.43 18.09
CA GLN A 167 -0.37 -7.22 17.66
C GLN A 167 -0.52 -6.86 16.16
N LEU A 168 -1.34 -7.56 15.39
CA LEU A 168 -1.49 -7.30 13.96
C LEU A 168 -2.59 -6.26 13.68
N SER A 169 -2.18 -4.99 13.51
CA SER A 169 -3.05 -3.90 13.02
C SER A 169 -3.35 -4.09 11.53
N LEU A 170 -4.65 -4.20 11.21
CA LEU A 170 -5.19 -4.55 9.90
C LEU A 170 -5.49 -3.27 9.06
N THR A 171 -4.77 -3.04 7.96
CA THR A 171 -5.13 -2.03 6.96
C THR A 171 -5.29 -2.69 5.59
N VAL A 172 -6.53 -2.71 5.08
CA VAL A 172 -6.92 -3.33 3.80
C VAL A 172 -6.88 -2.26 2.70
N LEU A 173 -5.99 -2.41 1.73
CA LEU A 173 -5.99 -1.58 0.52
C LEU A 173 -6.72 -2.32 -0.61
N PHE A 174 -7.92 -1.85 -0.98
CA PHE A 174 -8.65 -2.36 -2.14
C PHE A 174 -8.02 -1.82 -3.43
N PHE A 175 -7.54 -2.72 -4.29
CA PHE A 175 -7.30 -2.41 -5.70
C PHE A 175 -8.55 -2.80 -6.50
N MET A 176 -9.29 -1.81 -7.03
CA MET A 176 -10.27 -2.03 -8.09
C MET A 176 -9.59 -1.74 -9.42
N ASN A 177 -9.24 -2.79 -10.17
CA ASN A 177 -8.96 -2.66 -11.59
C ASN A 177 -10.28 -2.72 -12.35
N TYR A 178 -10.71 -1.57 -12.87
CA TYR A 178 -11.80 -1.47 -13.83
C TYR A 178 -11.26 -1.88 -15.20
N PHE A 179 -11.60 -3.08 -15.66
CA PHE A 179 -11.24 -3.55 -17.00
C PHE A 179 -12.41 -3.26 -17.95
N GLU A 180 -12.46 -2.06 -18.52
CA GLU A 180 -13.31 -1.81 -19.68
C GLU A 180 -12.57 -2.24 -20.95
N ARG A 181 -12.89 -3.44 -21.43
CA ARG A 181 -12.74 -3.78 -22.85
C ARG A 181 -14.01 -3.34 -23.56
N SER A 182 -13.94 -2.27 -24.33
CA SER A 182 -14.83 -2.04 -25.47
C SER A 182 -14.01 -2.04 -26.75
N HIS A 183 -14.38 -2.94 -27.65
CA HIS A 183 -13.83 -3.14 -28.98
C HIS A 183 -13.73 -1.86 -29.83
N GLN A 184 -12.65 -1.77 -30.60
CA GLN A 184 -12.70 -1.77 -32.06
C GLN A 184 -11.62 -2.69 -32.61
#